data_AF-A0A7X7JY52-F1
#
_entry.id   AF-A0A7X7JY52-F1
#
_cell.length_a   1.000
_cell.length_b   1.000
_cell.length_c   1.000
_cell.angle_alpha   90.00
_cell.angle_beta   90.00
_cell.angle_gamma   90.00
#
_symmetry.space_group_name_H-M   'P 1'
#
loop_
_entity.id
_entity.type
_entity.pdbx_description
1 polymer ?
#
loop_
_entity_poly.entity_id
_entity_poly.type
_entity_poly.pdbx_seq_one_letter_code
_entity_poly.pdbx_strand_id
1 'polypeptide(L)'
;LGVVAVGVFIGWFMFKDDIPKKAPKTNNVFAIAGRNDLYGDAFNEHAIIRPTKGLAAGLAWFDDKAVDGVPEGGAVLATGLGGLLRKAQNGYSRTYGLTIAVGVVALAVFIVLGQLG
;
A
#
# COMPACT_ATOMS: atom_id res chain seq x y z
N LEU A 1 -29.44 -44.61 -3.65
CA LEU A 1 -29.99 -44.71 -2.28
C LEU A 1 -29.33 -45.82 -1.45
N GLY A 2 -29.22 -47.06 -1.95
CA GLY A 2 -28.59 -48.16 -1.19
C GLY A 2 -27.18 -47.88 -0.66
N VAL A 3 -26.29 -47.33 -1.50
CA VAL A 3 -24.91 -46.96 -1.09
C VAL A 3 -24.89 -45.90 0.01
N VAL A 4 -25.78 -44.91 -0.08
CA VAL A 4 -25.90 -43.85 0.94
C VAL A 4 -26.40 -44.43 2.25
N ALA A 5 -27.43 -45.28 2.20
CA ALA A 5 -27.98 -45.93 3.39
C ALA A 5 -26.93 -46.81 4.09
N VAL A 6 -26.14 -47.58 3.33
CA VAL A 6 -25.03 -48.38 3.86
C VAL A 6 -23.95 -47.49 4.47
N GLY A 7 -23.56 -46.39 3.81
CA GLY A 7 -22.58 -45.44 4.34
C GLY A 7 -23.02 -44.79 5.65
N VAL A 8 -24.29 -44.38 5.74
CA VAL A 8 -24.89 -43.82 6.97
C VAL A 8 -24.91 -44.86 8.08
N PHE A 9 -25.30 -46.11 7.77
CA PHE A 9 -25.32 -47.20 8.75
C PHE A 9 -23.92 -47.50 9.30
N ILE A 10 -22.90 -47.56 8.43
CA ILE A 10 -21.50 -47.76 8.85
C ILE A 10 -21.02 -46.60 9.72
N GLY A 11 -21.30 -45.35 9.32
CA GLY A 11 -20.94 -44.17 10.10
C GLY A 11 -21.59 -44.18 11.48
N TRP A 12 -22.90 -44.46 11.55
CA TRP A 12 -23.62 -44.59 12.83
C TRP A 12 -22.99 -45.66 13.72
N PHE A 13 -22.70 -46.85 13.17
CA PHE A 13 -22.10 -47.94 13.93
C PHE A 13 -20.69 -47.59 14.44
N MET A 14 -19.90 -46.84 13.66
CA MET A 14 -18.53 -46.46 14.01
C MET A 14 -18.46 -45.33 15.05
N PHE A 15 -19.46 -44.45 15.10
CA PHE A 15 -19.49 -43.28 15.98
C PHE A 15 -20.57 -43.35 17.07
N LYS A 16 -21.11 -44.55 17.36
CA LYS A 16 -22.17 -44.73 18.38
C LYS A 16 -21.68 -44.57 19.84
N ASP A 17 -20.39 -44.75 20.08
CA ASP A 17 -19.78 -44.73 21.41
C ASP A 17 -19.13 -43.37 21.72
N ASP A 18 -18.70 -43.16 22.97
CA ASP A 18 -18.12 -41.89 23.42
C ASP A 18 -16.85 -41.51 22.62
N ILE A 19 -16.89 -40.32 22.01
CA ILE A 19 -15.79 -39.80 21.19
C ILE A 19 -14.81 -39.02 22.10
N PRO A 20 -13.51 -39.35 22.09
CA PRO A 20 -12.52 -38.62 22.86
C PRO A 20 -12.47 -37.12 22.48
N LYS A 21 -12.60 -36.23 23.48
CA LYS A 21 -12.54 -34.77 23.28
C LYS A 21 -11.17 -34.26 22.80
N LYS A 22 -10.12 -35.05 22.96
CA LYS A 22 -8.77 -34.74 22.48
C LYS A 22 -8.39 -35.75 21.40
N ALA A 23 -7.98 -35.23 20.25
CA ALA A 23 -7.53 -36.06 19.15
C ALA A 23 -6.30 -36.88 19.57
N PRO A 24 -6.28 -38.20 19.35
CA PRO A 24 -5.12 -39.03 19.67
C PRO A 24 -3.91 -38.60 18.82
N LYS A 25 -2.70 -38.72 19.39
CA LYS A 25 -1.46 -38.54 18.63
C LYS A 25 -1.40 -39.64 17.57
N THR A 26 -1.21 -39.26 16.32
CA THR A 26 -1.27 -40.18 15.19
C THR A 26 -0.19 -39.78 14.20
N ASN A 27 0.63 -40.75 13.78
CA ASN A 27 1.67 -40.56 12.76
C ASN A 27 1.15 -40.86 11.34
N ASN A 28 -0.14 -41.21 11.20
CA ASN A 28 -0.77 -41.45 9.91
C ASN A 28 -0.97 -40.13 9.16
N VAL A 29 -0.34 -40.04 7.99
CA VAL A 29 -0.37 -38.87 7.10
C VAL A 29 -1.80 -38.53 6.66
N PHE A 30 -2.67 -39.52 6.42
CA PHE A 30 -4.06 -39.28 6.04
C PHE A 30 -4.88 -38.66 7.18
N ALA A 31 -4.64 -39.09 8.41
CA ALA A 31 -5.30 -38.52 9.58
C ALA A 31 -4.82 -37.09 9.87
N ILE A 32 -3.54 -36.80 9.63
CA ILE A 32 -2.97 -35.45 9.76
C ILE A 32 -3.51 -34.54 8.66
N ALA A 33 -3.51 -35.00 7.41
CA ALA A 33 -4.05 -34.25 6.27
C ALA A 33 -5.54 -33.96 6.46
N GLY A 34 -6.35 -34.95 6.86
CA GLY A 34 -7.77 -34.75 7.15
C GLY A 34 -8.01 -33.76 8.31
N ARG A 35 -7.14 -33.73 9.33
CA ARG A 35 -7.20 -32.73 10.42
C ARG A 35 -6.87 -31.31 9.96
N ASN A 36 -6.05 -31.17 8.93
CA ASN A 36 -5.64 -29.89 8.35
C ASN A 36 -6.49 -29.53 7.11
N ASP A 37 -7.68 -30.10 6.95
CA ASP A 37 -8.56 -29.92 5.79
C ASP A 37 -7.84 -30.12 4.44
N LEU A 38 -7.04 -31.19 4.37
CA LEU A 38 -6.16 -31.53 3.25
C LEU A 38 -5.17 -30.41 2.85
N TYR A 39 -4.86 -29.51 3.78
CA TYR A 39 -4.11 -28.27 3.55
C TYR A 39 -4.74 -27.32 2.53
N GLY A 40 -6.02 -27.52 2.19
CA GLY A 40 -6.72 -26.68 1.22
C GLY A 40 -6.79 -25.23 1.67
N ASP A 41 -7.14 -25.00 2.93
CA ASP A 41 -7.18 -23.67 3.53
C ASP A 41 -5.79 -23.02 3.58
N ALA A 42 -4.77 -23.77 4.01
CA ALA A 42 -3.40 -23.28 4.08
C ALA A 42 -2.86 -22.89 2.71
N PHE A 43 -3.14 -23.68 1.66
CA PHE A 43 -2.79 -23.36 0.30
C PHE A 43 -3.51 -22.11 -0.19
N ASN A 44 -4.84 -22.04 -0.02
CA ASN A 44 -5.63 -20.89 -0.43
C ASN A 44 -5.16 -19.59 0.25
N GLU A 45 -4.90 -19.64 1.55
CA GLU A 45 -4.42 -18.49 2.31
C GLU A 45 -3.07 -17.98 1.78
N HIS A 46 -2.10 -18.88 1.55
CA HIS A 46 -0.74 -18.49 1.17
C HIS A 46 -0.58 -18.23 -0.33
N ALA A 47 -1.25 -19.01 -1.17
CA ALA A 47 -1.12 -18.91 -2.63
C ALA A 47 -2.04 -17.83 -3.23
N ILE A 48 -3.18 -17.54 -2.59
CA ILE A 48 -4.20 -16.65 -3.15
C ILE A 48 -4.41 -15.44 -2.25
N ILE A 49 -4.83 -15.64 -1.00
CA ILE A 49 -5.31 -14.53 -0.16
C ILE A 49 -4.20 -13.53 0.18
N ARG A 50 -3.08 -14.01 0.76
CA ARG A 50 -1.95 -13.16 1.16
C ARG A 50 -1.37 -12.34 0.01
N PRO A 51 -1.03 -12.92 -1.16
CA PRO A 51 -0.49 -12.12 -2.25
C PRO A 51 -1.50 -11.12 -2.79
N THR A 52 -2.78 -11.48 -2.94
CA THR A 52 -3.81 -10.52 -3.40
C THR A 52 -4.00 -9.36 -2.43
N LYS A 53 -4.02 -9.63 -1.11
CA LYS A 53 -4.06 -8.57 -0.08
C LYS A 53 -2.83 -7.66 -0.15
N GLY A 54 -1.65 -8.23 -0.33
CA GLY A 54 -0.40 -7.48 -0.48
C GLY A 54 -0.40 -6.58 -1.71
N LEU A 55 -0.85 -7.09 -2.85
CA LEU A 55 -0.97 -6.32 -4.09
C LEU A 55 -1.97 -5.17 -3.96
N ALA A 56 -3.15 -5.43 -3.37
CA ALA A 56 -4.16 -4.39 -3.14
C ALA A 56 -3.64 -3.29 -2.20
N ALA A 57 -2.96 -3.66 -1.12
CA ALA A 57 -2.37 -2.70 -0.19
C ALA A 57 -1.24 -1.87 -0.83
N GLY A 58 -0.39 -2.50 -1.64
CA GLY A 58 0.66 -1.81 -2.38
C GLY A 58 0.10 -0.83 -3.41
N LEU A 59 -0.97 -1.21 -4.11
CA LEU A 59 -1.64 -0.34 -5.07
C LEU A 59 -2.30 0.87 -4.41
N ALA A 60 -3.00 0.65 -3.28
CA ALA A 60 -3.60 1.74 -2.51
C ALA A 60 -2.54 2.72 -2.00
N TRP A 61 -1.41 2.21 -1.47
CA TRP A 61 -0.30 3.07 -1.05
C TRP A 61 0.29 3.88 -2.22
N PHE A 62 0.41 3.27 -3.40
CA PHE A 62 0.93 3.96 -4.58
C PHE A 62 0.00 5.09 -5.03
N ASP A 63 -1.32 4.85 -5.03
CA ASP A 63 -2.33 5.86 -5.37
C ASP A 63 -2.26 7.07 -4.42
N ASP A 64 -2.36 6.82 -3.11
CA ASP A 64 -2.29 7.85 -2.06
C ASP A 64 -1.00 8.70 -2.15
N LYS A 65 0.13 8.09 -2.50
CA LYS A 65 1.44 8.76 -2.47
C LYS A 65 1.86 9.38 -3.80
N ALA A 66 1.66 8.67 -4.89
CA ALA A 66 2.15 9.09 -6.20
C ALA A 66 1.07 9.85 -6.98
N VAL A 67 -0.18 9.38 -6.93
CA VAL A 67 -1.28 9.97 -7.69
C VAL A 67 -1.81 11.21 -6.97
N ASP A 68 -2.11 11.07 -5.68
CA ASP A 68 -2.65 12.19 -4.88
C ASP A 68 -1.56 13.09 -4.28
N GLY A 69 -0.48 12.49 -3.78
CA GLY A 69 0.59 13.24 -3.11
C GLY A 69 1.40 14.18 -4.00
N VAL A 70 1.55 13.88 -5.29
CA VAL A 70 2.34 14.72 -6.22
C VAL A 70 1.64 16.04 -6.55
N PRO A 71 0.35 16.05 -6.98
CA PRO A 71 -0.40 17.29 -7.17
C PRO A 71 -0.54 18.11 -5.89
N GLU A 72 -0.84 17.46 -4.76
CA GLU A 72 -1.00 18.16 -3.48
C GLU A 72 0.31 18.82 -3.03
N GLY A 73 1.45 18.12 -3.16
CA GLY A 73 2.77 18.69 -2.90
C GLY A 73 3.09 19.89 -3.80
N GLY A 74 2.75 19.80 -5.09
CA GLY A 74 2.87 20.91 -6.03
C GLY A 74 2.04 22.13 -5.63
N ALA A 75 0.79 21.91 -5.20
CA ALA A 75 -0.08 22.97 -4.72
C ALA A 75 0.44 23.64 -3.44
N VAL A 76 0.97 22.86 -2.49
CA VAL A 76 1.59 23.38 -1.26
C VAL A 76 2.81 24.25 -1.59
N LEU A 77 3.68 23.78 -2.49
CA LEU A 77 4.85 24.55 -2.93
C LEU A 77 4.44 25.85 -3.64
N ALA A 78 3.50 25.79 -4.57
CA ALA A 78 3.00 26.96 -5.29
C ALA A 78 2.39 27.99 -4.33
N THR A 79 1.60 27.55 -3.36
CA THR A 79 0.99 28.41 -2.35
C THR A 79 2.03 29.02 -1.41
N GLY A 80 3.04 28.24 -1.01
CA GLY A 80 4.16 28.71 -0.20
C GLY A 80 4.97 29.79 -0.92
N LEU A 81 5.35 29.54 -2.18
CA LEU A 81 6.07 30.51 -3.02
C LEU A 81 5.24 31.78 -3.24
N GLY A 82 3.94 31.66 -3.52
CA GLY A 82 3.04 32.80 -3.64
C GLY A 82 2.97 33.61 -2.34
N GLY A 83 2.96 32.95 -1.19
CA GLY A 83 3.01 33.60 0.12
C GLY A 83 4.30 34.38 0.38
N LEU A 84 5.46 33.82 0.00
CA LEU A 84 6.75 34.51 0.07
C LEU A 84 6.81 35.70 -0.88
N LEU A 85 6.34 35.52 -2.12
CA LEU A 85 6.30 36.60 -3.11
C LEU A 85 5.39 37.74 -2.64
N ARG A 86 4.24 37.42 -2.04
CA ARG A 86 3.34 38.41 -1.44
C ARG A 86 4.00 39.17 -0.29
N LYS A 87 4.78 38.49 0.56
CA LYS A 87 5.55 39.15 1.63
C LYS A 87 6.66 40.06 1.10
N ALA A 88 7.20 39.77 -0.08
CA ALA A 88 8.20 40.61 -0.76
C ALA A 88 7.60 41.84 -1.46
N GLN A 89 6.27 41.94 -1.57
CA GLN A 89 5.56 43.11 -2.07
C GLN A 89 5.09 43.99 -0.90
N ASN A 90 6.04 44.63 -0.23
CA ASN A 90 5.83 45.36 1.03
C ASN A 90 5.28 46.79 0.83
N GLY A 91 5.04 47.23 -0.41
CA GLY A 91 4.55 48.57 -0.75
C GLY A 91 5.55 49.73 -0.57
N TYR A 92 6.73 49.49 -0.01
CA TYR A 92 7.78 50.49 0.16
C TYR A 92 8.54 50.75 -1.15
N SER A 93 8.41 51.97 -1.69
CA SER A 93 9.10 52.42 -2.91
C SER A 93 10.63 52.23 -2.87
N ARG A 94 11.24 52.35 -1.68
CA ARG A 94 12.68 52.15 -1.47
C ARG A 94 13.10 50.67 -1.66
N THR A 95 12.23 49.73 -1.30
CA THR A 95 12.44 48.29 -1.51
C THR A 95 12.28 47.92 -2.98
N TYR A 96 11.36 48.58 -3.72
CA TYR A 96 11.23 48.42 -5.18
C TYR A 96 12.47 48.90 -5.94
N GLY A 97 13.06 50.03 -5.53
CA GLY A 97 14.30 50.52 -6.14
C GLY A 97 15.46 49.53 -5.98
N LEU A 98 15.59 48.94 -4.79
CA LEU A 98 16.62 47.93 -4.50
C LEU A 98 16.40 46.65 -5.33
N THR A 99 15.17 46.12 -5.41
CA THR A 99 14.89 44.90 -6.19
C THR A 99 15.12 45.09 -7.69
N ILE A 100 14.79 46.26 -8.25
CA ILE A 100 15.10 46.58 -9.65
C ILE A 100 16.61 46.67 -9.88
N ALA A 101 17.35 47.37 -9.00
CA ALA A 101 18.81 47.47 -9.12
C ALA A 101 19.50 46.10 -9.06
N VAL A 102 19.06 45.23 -8.15
CA VAL A 102 19.54 43.83 -8.06
C VAL A 102 19.23 43.06 -9.35
N GLY A 103 18.01 43.21 -9.90
CA GLY A 103 17.61 42.57 -11.15
C GLY A 103 18.47 42.99 -12.34
N VAL A 104 18.80 44.28 -12.46
CA VAL A 104 19.67 44.81 -13.54
C VAL A 104 21.08 44.24 -13.44
N VAL A 105 21.67 44.20 -12.25
CA VAL A 105 23.01 43.64 -12.03
C VAL A 105 23.02 42.14 -12.35
N ALA A 106 22.00 41.39 -11.92
CA ALA A 106 21.90 39.95 -12.20
C ALA A 106 21.80 39.66 -13.71
N LEU A 107 21.00 40.44 -14.45
CA LEU A 107 20.89 40.32 -15.91
C LEU A 107 22.23 40.63 -16.60
N ALA A 108 22.93 41.68 -16.16
CA ALA A 108 24.24 42.03 -16.71
C ALA A 108 25.25 40.89 -16.52
N VAL A 109 25.30 40.30 -15.32
CA VAL A 109 26.17 39.14 -15.02
C VAL A 109 25.80 37.94 -15.89
N PHE A 110 24.51 37.62 -16.02
CA PHE A 110 24.03 36.51 -16.84
C PHE A 110 24.43 36.66 -18.31
N ILE A 111 24.30 37.86 -18.88
CA ILE A 111 24.70 38.17 -20.26
C ILE A 111 26.21 38.00 -20.43
N VAL A 112 27.02 38.55 -19.52
CA VAL A 112 28.49 38.44 -19.60
C VAL A 112 28.93 36.98 -19.50
N LEU A 113 28.36 36.20 -18.59
CA LEU A 113 28.68 34.77 -18.47
C LEU A 113 28.24 33.98 -19.70
N GLY A 114 27.08 34.29 -20.28
CA GLY A 114 26.59 33.65 -21.51
C GLY A 114 27.41 34.00 -22.76
N GLN A 115 28.21 35.07 -22.73
CA GLN A 115 29.16 35.43 -23.79
C GLN A 115 30.53 34.77 -23.61
N LEU A 116 30.80 34.14 -22.46
CA LEU A 116 32.07 33.50 -22.11
C LEU A 116 32.08 31.98 -22.35
N GLY A 117 30.96 31.38 -22.76
CA GLY A 117 30.83 29.97 -23.17
C GLY A 117 30.50 29.85 -24.65
#